data_AF-A0AAU1UL07-F1
#
_entry.id   AF-A0AAU1UL07-F1
#
_cell.length_a   1.000
_cell.length_b   1.000
_cell.length_c   1.000
_cell.angle_alpha   90.00
_cell.angle_beta   90.00
_cell.angle_gamma   90.00
#
_symmetry.space_group_name_H-M   'P 1'
#
loop_
_entity.id
_entity.type
_entity.pdbx_description
1 polymer ?
#
loop_
_entity_poly.entity_id
_entity_poly.type
_entity_poly.pdbx_seq_one_letter_code
_entity_poly.pdbx_strand_id
1 'polypeptide(L)' 'MAGSPTFVIDGCDPFAEPGRAPGLACRMYRTPLGLAGLPRPEQLRQALTSAL' A
#
# COMPACT_ATOMS: atom_id res chain seq x y z
N MET A 1 7.22 -5.28 1.24
CA MET A 1 8.36 -4.34 1.33
C MET A 1 7.87 -2.95 1.04
N ALA A 2 8.37 -1.92 1.74
CA ALA A 2 7.99 -0.54 1.45
C ALA A 2 8.84 0.00 0.29
N GLY A 3 8.32 -0.18 -0.92
CA GLY A 3 8.91 0.30 -2.19
C GLY A 3 7.93 1.19 -2.97
N SER A 4 8.26 1.56 -4.20
CA SER A 4 7.45 2.45 -5.05
C SER A 4 6.41 1.68 -5.88
N PRO A 5 5.20 2.22 -6.10
CA PRO A 5 4.66 3.43 -5.49
C PRO A 5 4.33 3.21 -4.00
N THR A 6 4.43 4.27 -3.19
CA THR A 6 3.98 4.30 -1.79
C THR A 6 2.87 5.34 -1.65
N PHE A 7 1.79 4.97 -0.96
CA PHE A 7 0.69 5.87 -0.62
C PHE A 7 0.81 6.25 0.85
N VAL A 8 0.66 7.53 1.16
CA VAL A 8 0.75 8.06 2.53
C VAL A 8 -0.49 8.89 2.79
N ILE A 9 -1.18 8.60 3.91
CA ILE A 9 -2.35 9.31 4.40
C ILE A 9 -1.99 9.79 5.80
N ASP A 10 -2.03 11.11 6.03
CA ASP A 10 -1.66 11.75 7.31
C ASP A 10 -0.32 11.26 7.89
N GLY A 11 0.67 11.05 7.02
CA GLY A 11 2.00 10.56 7.40
C GLY A 11 2.12 9.05 7.60
N CYS A 12 1.02 8.29 7.49
CA CYS A 12 0.98 6.84 7.63
C CYS A 12 0.82 6.13 6.27
N ASP A 13 1.59 5.06 6.05
CA ASP A 13 1.43 4.17 4.90
C ASP A 13 0.46 3.03 5.28
N PRO A 14 -0.79 3.03 4.77
CA PRO A 14 -1.79 2.02 5.14
C PRO A 14 -1.47 0.63 4.57
N PHE A 15 -0.49 0.52 3.66
CA PHE A 15 -0.07 -0.73 3.02
C PHE A 15 1.31 -1.19 3.49
N ALA A 16 1.89 -0.57 4.53
CA ALA A 16 3.14 -1.00 5.12
C ALA A 16 2.97 -2.37 5.80
N GLU A 17 3.89 -3.30 5.50
CA GLU A 17 3.96 -4.58 6.23
C GLU A 17 4.80 -4.37 7.50
N PRO A 18 4.26 -4.66 8.71
CA PRO A 18 5.01 -4.53 9.95
C PRO A 18 6.32 -5.32 9.91
N GLY A 19 7.40 -4.69 10.39
CA GLY A 19 8.73 -5.32 10.45
C GLY A 19 9.46 -5.40 9.11
N ARG A 20 8.92 -4.83 8.03
CA ARG A 20 9.59 -4.83 6.72
C ARG A 20 10.26 -3.49 6.44
N ALA A 21 11.58 -3.52 6.27
CA ALA A 21 12.35 -2.35 5.92
C ALA A 21 11.92 -1.76 4.57
N PRO A 22 12.05 -0.44 4.38
CA PRO A 22 11.95 0.18 3.07
C PRO A 22 13.05 -0.34 2.15
N GLY A 23 12.75 -0.41 0.85
CA GLY A 23 13.69 -0.90 -0.15
C GLY A 23 13.53 -0.15 -1.46
N LEU A 24 14.64 0.01 -2.19
CA LEU A 24 14.66 0.56 -3.54
C LEU A 24 14.14 -0.49 -4.53
N ALA A 25 12.84 -0.71 -4.52
CA ALA A 25 12.18 -1.73 -5.32
C ALA A 25 10.75 -1.33 -5.68
N CYS A 26 10.18 -2.00 -6.68
CA CYS A 26 8.77 -1.89 -6.97
C CYS A 26 7.95 -2.63 -5.91
N ARG A 27 6.96 -1.95 -5.34
CA ARG A 27 6.01 -2.55 -4.41
C ARG A 27 4.89 -3.22 -5.18
N MET A 28 4.59 -4.45 -4.77
CA MET A 28 3.42 -5.19 -5.25
C MET A 28 2.34 -5.19 -4.18
N TYR A 29 1.09 -5.02 -4.62
CA TYR A 29 -0.10 -4.98 -3.80
C TYR A 29 -0.90 -6.26 -3.96
N ARG A 30 -1.43 -6.79 -2.86
CA ARG A 30 -2.31 -7.95 -2.88
C ARG A 30 -3.71 -7.51 -3.30
N THR A 31 -4.21 -8.09 -4.39
CA THR A 31 -5.58 -7.89 -4.87
C THR A 31 -6.28 -9.25 -4.99
N PRO A 32 -7.62 -9.27 -5.14
CA PRO A 32 -8.35 -10.52 -5.39
C PRO A 32 -7.94 -11.26 -6.68
N LEU A 33 -7.29 -10.58 -7.64
CA LEU A 33 -6.77 -11.19 -8.88
C LEU A 33 -5.30 -11.60 -8.77
N GLY A 34 -4.70 -11.50 -7.58
CA GLY A 34 -3.29 -11.73 -7.34
C GLY A 34 -2.50 -10.43 -7.13
N LEU A 35 -1.18 -10.50 -7.32
CA LEU A 35 -0.29 -9.36 -7.13
C LEU A 35 -0.40 -8.36 -8.29
N ALA A 36 -0.50 -7.07 -7.96
CA ALA A 36 -0.54 -5.99 -8.92
C ALA A 36 0.43 -4.85 -8.53
N GLY A 37 0.87 -4.05 -9.49
CA GLY A 37 1.75 -2.89 -9.22
C GLY A 37 1.05 -1.71 -8.52
N LEU A 38 -0.28 -1.76 -8.43
CA LEU A 38 -1.11 -0.77 -7.76
C LEU A 38 -2.19 -1.48 -6.92
N PRO A 39 -2.61 -0.89 -5.79
CA PRO A 39 -3.80 -1.34 -5.10
C PRO A 39 -5.04 -1.07 -5.97
N ARG A 40 -6.11 -1.82 -5.73
CA ARG A 40 -7.39 -1.53 -6.36
C ARG A 40 -7.97 -0.20 -5.86
N PRO A 41 -8.77 0.51 -6.68
CA PRO A 41 -9.46 1.72 -6.24
C PRO A 41 -10.26 1.54 -4.96
N GLU A 42 -10.90 0.38 -4.77
CA GLU A 42 -11.70 0.08 -3.57
C GLU A 42 -10.83 0.00 -2.31
N GLN A 43 -9.62 -0.56 -2.41
CA GLN A 43 -8.68 -0.65 -1.29
C GLN A 43 -8.15 0.74 -0.89
N LEU A 44 -7.90 1.61 -1.87
CA LEU A 44 -7.54 3.01 -1.63
C LEU A 44 -8.67 3.78 -0.94
N ARG A 45 -9.91 3.63 -1.41
CA ARG A 45 -11.08 4.25 -0.77
C ARG A 45 -11.24 3.76 0.68
N GLN A 46 -11.10 2.46 0.91
CA GLN A 46 -11.17 1.90 2.26
C GLN A 46 -10.06 2.44 3.17
N ALA A 47 -8.82 2.54 2.67
CA ALA A 47 -7.70 3.11 3.41
C ALA A 47 -7.95 4.56 3.81
N LEU A 48 -8.50 5.38 2.90
CA LEU A 48 -8.90 6.75 3.18
C LEU A 48 -10.00 6.82 4.24
N THR A 49 -11.07 6.02 4.12
CA THR A 49 -12.16 5.98 5.12
C THR A 49 -11.67 5.51 6.49
N SER A 50 -10.70 4.61 6.54
CA SER A 50 -10.18 4.07 7.81
C SER A 50 -9.20 5.02 8.51
N ALA A 51 -8.74 6.06 7.83
CA ALA A 51 -7.81 7.06 8.36
C ALA A 51 -8.52 8.31 8.91
N LEU A 52 -9.81 8.49 8.63
CA LEU A 52 -10.68 9.52 9.22
C LEU A 52 -11.09 9.12 10.65
#